data_AF-A0A1E7FQE9-F1
#
_entry.id   AF-A0A1E7FQE9-F1
#
_cell.length_a   1.000
_cell.length_b   1.000
_cell.length_c   1.000
_cell.angle_alpha   90.00
_cell.angle_beta   90.00
_cell.angle_gamma   90.00
#
_symmetry.space_group_name_H-M   'P 1'
#
loop_
_entity.id
_entity.type
_entity.pdbx_description
1 polymer ?
#
loop_
_entity_poly.entity_id
_entity_poly.type
_entity_poly.pdbx_seq_one_letter_code
_entity_poly.pdbx_strand_id
1 'polypeptide(L)'
;MYDWSNRIQLRVELSPRPLPSQSKSKSKSKMMNMNLFLLSVAAMVSVAGATTAVNLRTAGDFVILAKAGITNVPGGVITGNIGVSPIAASAMTGFDLIMDSSNEFSTSAEVTGSAYAPNYMSPTGTKLTTAVSDMLTAYNDAAARPVTSGSFQGKGAGTSATYTNLGAGEIGGLTLTPGLLGAVKSKTIIF
;
A
#
# COMPACT_ATOMS: atom_id res chain seq x y z
N MET A 1 -30.60 81.57 33.93
CA MET A 1 -29.59 82.57 33.51
C MET A 1 -28.40 82.32 34.42
N TYR A 2 -27.31 81.75 33.86
CA TYR A 2 -26.20 81.11 34.60
C TYR A 2 -26.64 79.90 35.47
N ASP A 3 -25.77 79.00 35.92
CA ASP A 3 -24.32 78.83 35.68
C ASP A 3 -23.98 77.34 35.48
N TRP A 4 -22.86 77.02 34.83
CA TRP A 4 -22.31 75.65 34.79
C TRP A 4 -20.77 75.64 34.79
N SER A 5 -20.21 75.12 35.88
CA SER A 5 -18.91 74.44 35.93
C SER A 5 -17.65 75.23 35.49
N ASN A 6 -17.31 76.23 36.31
CA ASN A 6 -15.90 76.56 36.57
C ASN A 6 -15.14 75.30 37.03
N ARG A 7 -14.17 74.80 36.23
CA ARG A 7 -12.87 74.27 36.73
C ARG A 7 -11.81 74.20 35.62
N ILE A 8 -10.82 75.08 35.73
CA ILE A 8 -9.58 75.08 34.93
C ILE A 8 -8.64 73.95 35.40
N GLN A 9 -7.97 73.25 34.46
CA GLN A 9 -6.52 72.95 34.52
C GLN A 9 -5.94 72.76 33.10
N LEU A 10 -4.67 73.15 32.91
CA LEU A 10 -3.96 73.23 31.61
C LEU A 10 -2.62 72.46 31.66
N ARG A 11 -2.27 71.71 30.60
CA ARG A 11 -0.89 71.18 30.33
C ARG A 11 -0.79 70.58 28.88
N VAL A 12 -0.06 71.06 27.85
CA VAL A 12 1.26 71.74 27.70
C VAL A 12 2.43 70.75 27.93
N GLU A 13 3.10 70.09 26.97
CA GLU A 13 3.26 70.13 25.47
C GLU A 13 3.83 68.73 24.98
N LEU A 14 4.06 68.31 23.71
CA LEU A 14 3.83 68.76 22.31
C LEU A 14 4.01 67.57 21.30
N SER A 15 3.47 67.70 20.07
CA SER A 15 3.99 67.11 18.80
C SER A 15 4.05 65.55 18.62
N PRO A 16 4.35 65.01 17.42
CA PRO A 16 3.31 64.87 16.39
C PRO A 16 3.26 63.48 15.71
N ARG A 17 2.09 63.08 15.18
CA ARG A 17 1.99 61.99 14.18
C ARG A 17 0.99 62.35 13.08
N PRO A 18 1.38 62.29 11.79
CA PRO A 18 0.46 62.58 10.68
C PRO A 18 -0.51 61.42 10.48
N LEU A 19 -1.81 61.69 10.51
CA LEU A 19 -2.82 60.78 9.96
C LEU A 19 -3.07 61.15 8.49
N PRO A 20 -3.06 60.19 7.56
CA PRO A 20 -3.13 60.49 6.12
C PRO A 20 -4.48 61.06 5.69
N SER A 21 -4.44 61.88 4.64
CA SER A 21 -5.61 62.55 4.07
C SER A 21 -6.68 61.55 3.59
N GLN A 22 -7.89 61.67 4.13
CA GLN A 22 -9.08 60.97 3.64
C GLN A 22 -9.60 61.66 2.37
N SER A 23 -9.04 61.29 1.21
CA SER A 23 -9.50 61.82 -0.08
C SER A 23 -10.92 61.31 -0.39
N LYS A 24 -11.90 62.22 -0.38
CA LYS A 24 -13.29 61.88 -0.71
C LYS A 24 -13.38 61.45 -2.18
N SER A 25 -13.62 60.16 -2.41
CA SER A 25 -13.76 59.59 -3.76
C SER A 25 -14.84 60.31 -4.57
N LYS A 26 -14.50 60.72 -5.80
CA LYS A 26 -15.45 61.33 -6.73
C LYS A 26 -15.01 61.18 -8.19
N SER A 27 -15.25 60.01 -8.78
CA SER A 27 -15.52 59.97 -10.23
C SER A 27 -16.45 58.81 -10.62
N LYS A 28 -17.14 59.02 -11.73
CA LYS A 28 -18.32 58.31 -12.23
C LYS A 28 -18.01 56.86 -12.63
N SER A 29 -19.07 56.05 -12.68
CA SER A 29 -19.03 54.65 -13.11
C SER A 29 -18.43 54.46 -14.52
N LYS A 30 -17.43 53.60 -14.61
CA LYS A 30 -17.18 52.77 -15.80
C LYS A 30 -17.43 51.32 -15.39
N MET A 31 -18.15 50.58 -16.21
CA MET A 31 -18.80 49.31 -15.82
C MET A 31 -17.79 48.28 -15.32
N MET A 32 -18.09 47.62 -14.19
CA MET A 32 -17.38 46.43 -13.73
C MET A 32 -18.37 45.35 -13.27
N ASN A 33 -19.12 44.80 -14.23
CA ASN A 33 -19.85 43.55 -14.02
C ASN A 33 -18.89 42.38 -14.25
N MET A 34 -18.33 41.82 -13.17
CA MET A 34 -18.21 40.35 -13.08
C MET A 34 -18.01 39.91 -11.63
N ASN A 35 -19.05 39.31 -11.03
CA ASN A 35 -18.85 38.39 -9.92
C ASN A 35 -18.27 37.10 -10.53
N LEU A 36 -17.00 36.78 -10.24
CA LEU A 36 -16.40 35.52 -10.67
C LEU A 36 -15.74 34.78 -9.50
N PHE A 37 -16.59 34.33 -8.58
CA PHE A 37 -16.25 33.38 -7.54
C PHE A 37 -16.09 31.99 -8.17
N LEU A 38 -14.94 31.72 -8.79
CA LEU A 38 -14.61 30.40 -9.32
C LEU A 38 -13.89 29.56 -8.28
N LEU A 39 -14.30 28.30 -8.16
CA LEU A 39 -13.77 27.37 -7.18
C LEU A 39 -12.34 26.93 -7.51
N SER A 40 -11.61 26.59 -6.47
CA SER A 40 -10.31 25.94 -6.54
C SER A 40 -10.36 24.62 -7.32
N VAL A 41 -9.43 24.45 -8.25
CA VAL A 41 -8.87 23.12 -8.57
C VAL A 41 -7.36 23.21 -8.40
N ALA A 42 -6.88 22.92 -7.20
CA ALA A 42 -5.51 22.46 -7.05
C ALA A 42 -5.44 21.09 -7.72
N ALA A 43 -4.77 20.99 -8.87
CA ALA A 43 -4.57 19.74 -9.57
C ALA A 43 -3.60 18.87 -8.76
N MET A 44 -4.15 18.16 -7.77
CA MET A 44 -3.44 17.12 -7.03
C MET A 44 -3.07 16.03 -8.03
N VAL A 45 -1.83 16.08 -8.52
CA VAL A 45 -1.25 14.96 -9.28
C VAL A 45 -1.12 13.80 -8.31
N SER A 46 -2.15 12.95 -8.29
CA SER A 46 -2.04 11.63 -7.68
C SER A 46 -1.06 10.83 -8.53
N VAL A 47 0.21 10.90 -8.16
CA VAL A 47 1.15 9.81 -8.42
C VAL A 47 0.53 8.59 -7.72
N ALA A 48 -0.25 7.83 -8.46
CA ALA A 48 -0.66 6.49 -8.08
C ALA A 48 0.64 5.68 -8.05
N GLY A 49 1.27 5.68 -6.87
CA GLY A 49 2.64 5.23 -6.70
C GLY A 49 2.75 3.78 -7.14
N ALA A 50 3.39 3.56 -8.28
CA ALA A 50 3.75 2.24 -8.74
C ALA A 50 4.77 1.66 -7.75
N THR A 51 4.26 0.97 -6.73
CA THR A 51 5.08 0.22 -5.78
C THR A 51 5.94 -0.74 -6.59
N THR A 52 7.26 -0.68 -6.41
CA THR A 52 8.19 -1.61 -7.05
C THR A 52 7.75 -3.05 -6.78
N ALA A 53 8.01 -3.97 -7.71
CA ALA A 53 7.73 -5.39 -7.46
C ALA A 53 8.50 -5.88 -6.22
N VAL A 54 7.98 -6.89 -5.52
CA VAL A 54 8.77 -7.64 -4.52
C VAL A 54 9.70 -8.57 -5.29
N ASN A 55 11.01 -8.48 -5.04
CA ASN A 55 11.98 -9.32 -5.75
C ASN A 55 12.10 -10.70 -5.08
N LEU A 56 11.40 -11.69 -5.63
CA LEU A 56 11.41 -13.08 -5.15
C LEU A 56 12.75 -13.80 -5.37
N ARG A 57 13.62 -13.32 -6.27
CA ARG A 57 14.86 -14.02 -6.69
C ARG A 57 14.58 -15.51 -6.97
N THR A 58 15.37 -16.45 -6.41
CA THR A 58 15.21 -17.89 -6.67
C THR A 58 13.97 -18.52 -6.01
N ALA A 59 13.27 -17.80 -5.12
CA ALA A 59 11.93 -18.22 -4.69
C ALA A 59 10.88 -18.06 -5.82
N GLY A 60 11.16 -17.24 -6.83
CA GLY A 60 10.30 -17.06 -8.01
C GLY A 60 10.33 -18.23 -8.99
N ASP A 61 11.27 -19.16 -8.85
CA ASP A 61 11.38 -20.37 -9.68
C ASP A 61 10.36 -21.47 -9.28
N PHE A 62 9.58 -21.23 -8.21
CA PHE A 62 8.62 -22.15 -7.61
C PHE A 62 7.23 -21.53 -7.54
N VAL A 63 6.19 -22.31 -7.87
CA VAL A 63 4.78 -21.93 -7.67
C VAL A 63 4.31 -22.26 -6.24
N ILE A 64 4.93 -23.24 -5.58
CA ILE A 64 4.78 -23.50 -4.14
C ILE A 64 6.16 -23.79 -3.54
N LEU A 65 6.57 -23.00 -2.55
CA LEU A 65 7.78 -23.22 -1.76
C LEU A 65 7.42 -23.21 -0.27
N ALA A 66 7.69 -24.31 0.45
CA ALA A 66 7.25 -24.49 1.83
C ALA A 66 8.34 -25.02 2.77
N LYS A 67 8.34 -24.59 4.03
CA LYS A 67 9.34 -25.04 5.02
C LYS A 67 8.97 -26.32 5.78
N ALA A 68 7.68 -26.66 5.83
CA ALA A 68 7.12 -27.67 6.73
C ALA A 68 6.33 -28.79 6.02
N GLY A 69 6.26 -28.76 4.68
CA GLY A 69 5.55 -29.75 3.87
C GLY A 69 4.58 -29.12 2.88
N ILE A 70 4.05 -29.94 1.98
CA ILE A 70 2.95 -29.61 1.05
C ILE A 70 2.04 -30.84 1.02
N THR A 71 0.76 -30.67 1.31
CA THR A 71 -0.21 -31.78 1.38
C THR A 71 -1.31 -31.59 0.35
N ASN A 72 -1.47 -32.55 -0.56
CA ASN A 72 -2.51 -32.52 -1.60
C ASN A 72 -3.62 -33.55 -1.33
N VAL A 73 -4.79 -33.28 -1.92
CA VAL A 73 -5.88 -34.25 -2.06
C VAL A 73 -6.12 -34.43 -3.56
N PRO A 74 -5.89 -35.63 -4.13
CA PRO A 74 -5.84 -35.81 -5.58
C PRO A 74 -7.09 -35.34 -6.35
N GLY A 75 -6.85 -34.75 -7.52
CA GLY A 75 -7.85 -34.17 -8.41
C GLY A 75 -7.54 -32.72 -8.83
N GLY A 76 -6.35 -32.20 -8.50
CA GLY A 76 -5.91 -30.86 -8.86
C GLY A 76 -4.94 -30.83 -10.05
N VAL A 77 -4.55 -29.62 -10.45
CA VAL A 77 -3.42 -29.39 -11.37
C VAL A 77 -2.61 -28.20 -10.86
N ILE A 78 -1.30 -28.41 -10.68
CA ILE A 78 -0.31 -27.40 -10.36
C ILE A 78 0.54 -27.18 -11.62
N THR A 79 0.76 -25.92 -12.01
CA THR A 79 1.64 -25.55 -13.13
C THR A 79 2.82 -24.75 -12.61
N GLY A 80 4.03 -25.26 -12.79
CA GLY A 80 5.26 -24.75 -12.18
C GLY A 80 5.85 -25.70 -11.12
N ASN A 81 7.02 -25.37 -10.62
CA ASN A 81 7.77 -26.22 -9.69
C ASN A 81 7.27 -26.13 -8.25
N ILE A 82 7.34 -27.24 -7.51
CA ILE A 82 7.08 -27.26 -6.07
C ILE A 82 8.34 -27.63 -5.28
N GLY A 83 8.52 -27.06 -4.09
CA GLY A 83 9.72 -27.26 -3.29
C GLY A 83 9.44 -27.29 -1.79
N VAL A 84 10.11 -28.21 -1.09
CA VAL A 84 10.17 -28.23 0.39
C VAL A 84 11.61 -28.09 0.87
N SER A 85 11.87 -27.29 1.91
CA SER A 85 13.17 -27.22 2.61
C SER A 85 13.09 -26.42 3.91
N PRO A 86 13.69 -26.86 5.03
CA PRO A 86 14.67 -27.96 5.16
C PRO A 86 14.04 -29.34 5.38
N ILE A 87 12.70 -29.46 5.40
CA ILE A 87 12.04 -30.76 5.56
C ILE A 87 12.21 -31.65 4.32
N ALA A 88 12.25 -32.97 4.53
CA ALA A 88 12.46 -33.96 3.49
C ALA A 88 11.23 -34.19 2.59
N ALA A 89 11.43 -34.86 1.46
CA ALA A 89 10.42 -35.18 0.45
C ALA A 89 9.19 -35.93 0.99
N SER A 90 9.35 -36.67 2.09
CA SER A 90 8.24 -37.37 2.77
C SER A 90 7.16 -36.43 3.34
N ALA A 91 7.44 -35.13 3.42
CA ALA A 91 6.45 -34.10 3.74
C ALA A 91 5.73 -33.50 2.52
N MET A 92 6.00 -34.00 1.30
CA MET A 92 5.16 -33.75 0.12
C MET A 92 4.22 -34.95 -0.07
N THR A 93 3.00 -34.86 0.47
CA THR A 93 2.05 -35.98 0.53
C THR A 93 0.86 -35.80 -0.41
N GLY A 94 0.28 -36.90 -0.90
CA GLY A 94 -0.87 -36.87 -1.81
C GLY A 94 -0.53 -36.48 -3.26
N PHE A 95 0.71 -36.68 -3.69
CA PHE A 95 1.22 -36.36 -5.03
C PHE A 95 1.72 -37.58 -5.82
N ASP A 96 1.82 -38.76 -5.20
CA ASP A 96 2.38 -39.99 -5.79
C ASP A 96 3.72 -39.77 -6.54
N LEU A 97 4.67 -39.12 -5.85
CA LEU A 97 5.92 -38.63 -6.42
C LEU A 97 6.82 -39.75 -6.97
N ILE A 98 7.09 -39.68 -8.28
CA ILE A 98 8.03 -40.56 -8.98
C ILE A 98 9.37 -39.84 -9.13
N MET A 99 10.44 -40.40 -8.54
CA MET A 99 11.80 -39.87 -8.66
C MET A 99 12.29 -39.91 -10.12
N ASP A 100 12.91 -38.83 -10.60
CA ASP A 100 13.59 -38.84 -11.89
C ASP A 100 14.91 -39.64 -11.84
N SER A 101 15.35 -40.13 -13.00
CA SER A 101 16.64 -40.76 -13.26
C SER A 101 17.87 -40.02 -12.72
N SER A 102 17.86 -38.68 -12.68
CA SER A 102 18.93 -37.87 -12.07
C SER A 102 18.98 -37.94 -10.55
N ASN A 103 17.87 -38.33 -9.90
CA ASN A 103 17.60 -38.16 -8.48
C ASN A 103 17.68 -36.71 -7.97
N GLU A 104 17.76 -35.68 -8.84
CA GLU A 104 17.72 -34.26 -8.42
C GLU A 104 16.29 -33.80 -8.08
N PHE A 105 15.26 -34.43 -8.66
CA PHE A 105 13.86 -34.03 -8.54
C PHE A 105 12.92 -35.23 -8.69
N SER A 106 11.63 -35.01 -8.42
CA SER A 106 10.55 -35.96 -8.69
C SER A 106 9.41 -35.32 -9.49
N THR A 107 8.53 -36.16 -10.02
CA THR A 107 7.41 -35.79 -10.90
C THR A 107 6.09 -36.33 -10.36
N SER A 108 4.97 -35.76 -10.80
CA SER A 108 3.61 -36.18 -10.43
C SER A 108 2.66 -35.92 -11.60
N ALA A 109 1.61 -36.72 -11.74
CA ALA A 109 0.55 -36.47 -12.72
C ALA A 109 -0.21 -35.15 -12.46
N GLU A 110 -0.20 -34.64 -11.23
CA GLU A 110 -0.84 -33.39 -10.84
C GLU A 110 0.09 -32.16 -10.93
N VAL A 111 1.38 -32.35 -11.25
CA VAL A 111 2.38 -31.27 -11.29
C VAL A 111 2.97 -31.15 -12.70
N THR A 112 2.51 -30.15 -13.45
CA THR A 112 3.13 -29.71 -14.70
C THR A 112 4.38 -28.88 -14.37
N GLY A 113 5.43 -29.57 -13.94
CA GLY A 113 6.67 -29.02 -13.38
C GLY A 113 7.46 -30.11 -12.66
N SER A 114 8.39 -29.72 -11.80
CA SER A 114 9.17 -30.65 -10.97
C SER A 114 9.02 -30.39 -9.47
N ALA A 115 9.07 -31.45 -8.68
CA ALA A 115 9.06 -31.40 -7.22
C ALA A 115 10.48 -31.59 -6.66
N TYR A 116 10.85 -30.78 -5.66
CA TYR A 116 12.22 -30.69 -5.14
C TYR A 116 12.28 -30.78 -3.60
N ALA A 117 13.27 -31.52 -3.07
CA ALA A 117 13.51 -31.67 -1.62
C ALA A 117 15.01 -31.74 -1.28
N PRO A 118 15.45 -31.36 -0.06
CA PRO A 118 16.86 -31.29 0.30
C PRO A 118 17.56 -32.65 0.43
N ASN A 119 16.81 -33.75 0.53
CA ASN A 119 17.33 -35.12 0.54
C ASN A 119 17.43 -35.74 -0.87
N TYR A 120 17.26 -34.93 -1.92
CA TYR A 120 17.53 -35.30 -3.31
C TYR A 120 19.00 -35.01 -3.67
N MET A 121 19.43 -35.45 -4.85
CA MET A 121 20.83 -35.34 -5.27
C MET A 121 21.28 -33.87 -5.40
N SER A 122 22.58 -33.65 -5.18
CA SER A 122 23.21 -32.34 -5.40
C SER A 122 23.02 -31.89 -6.85
N PRO A 123 22.71 -30.62 -7.13
CA PRO A 123 22.71 -29.45 -6.21
C PRO A 123 21.35 -29.08 -5.57
N THR A 124 20.31 -29.95 -5.60
CA THR A 124 18.95 -29.56 -5.20
C THR A 124 18.83 -29.02 -3.76
N GLY A 125 19.48 -29.62 -2.77
CA GLY A 125 19.48 -29.07 -1.40
C GLY A 125 20.05 -27.65 -1.29
N THR A 126 21.07 -27.32 -2.08
CA THR A 126 21.65 -25.96 -2.16
C THR A 126 20.70 -25.01 -2.86
N LYS A 127 20.14 -25.39 -4.03
CA LYS A 127 19.13 -24.60 -4.77
C LYS A 127 17.97 -24.18 -3.85
N LEU A 128 17.39 -25.14 -3.11
CA LEU A 128 16.29 -24.91 -2.18
C LEU A 128 16.68 -24.06 -0.96
N THR A 129 17.90 -24.19 -0.46
CA THR A 129 18.39 -23.37 0.67
C THR A 129 18.47 -21.90 0.27
N THR A 130 18.95 -21.60 -0.93
CA THR A 130 18.92 -20.25 -1.50
C THR A 130 17.49 -19.75 -1.68
N ALA A 131 16.60 -20.55 -2.28
CA ALA A 131 15.21 -20.17 -2.49
C ALA A 131 14.46 -19.85 -1.18
N VAL A 132 14.67 -20.62 -0.12
CA VAL A 132 14.05 -20.34 1.20
C VAL A 132 14.63 -19.10 1.88
N SER A 133 15.91 -18.77 1.63
CA SER A 133 16.54 -17.51 2.08
C SER A 133 16.03 -16.28 1.31
N ASP A 134 15.87 -16.43 0.00
CA ASP A 134 15.29 -15.43 -0.90
C ASP A 134 13.82 -15.16 -0.56
N MET A 135 13.04 -16.22 -0.28
CA MET A 135 11.65 -16.12 0.19
C MET A 135 11.54 -15.33 1.50
N LEU A 136 12.43 -15.59 2.48
CA LEU A 136 12.47 -14.82 3.73
C LEU A 136 12.84 -13.34 3.48
N THR A 137 13.77 -13.09 2.56
CA THR A 137 14.18 -11.74 2.15
C THR A 137 13.03 -11.00 1.47
N ALA A 138 12.29 -11.65 0.59
CA ALA A 138 11.12 -11.12 -0.11
C ALA A 138 9.94 -10.85 0.87
N TYR A 139 9.71 -11.73 1.84
CA TYR A 139 8.74 -11.52 2.91
C TYR A 139 9.08 -10.28 3.75
N ASN A 140 10.35 -10.13 4.14
CA ASN A 140 10.80 -8.99 4.94
C ASN A 140 10.74 -7.66 4.15
N ASP A 141 11.08 -7.66 2.85
CA ASP A 141 10.85 -6.51 1.95
C ASP A 141 9.36 -6.16 1.87
N ALA A 142 8.50 -7.15 1.59
CA ALA A 142 7.06 -6.95 1.51
C ALA A 142 6.47 -6.34 2.80
N ALA A 143 6.89 -6.85 3.97
CA ALA A 143 6.41 -6.41 5.28
C ALA A 143 6.96 -5.05 5.74
N ALA A 144 8.14 -4.63 5.26
CA ALA A 144 8.77 -3.37 5.64
C ALA A 144 8.28 -2.14 4.84
N ARG A 145 7.47 -2.34 3.79
CA ARG A 145 7.04 -1.25 2.89
C ARG A 145 5.98 -0.35 3.54
N PRO A 146 6.05 0.98 3.30
CA PRO A 146 5.07 1.93 3.83
C PRO A 146 3.71 1.78 3.13
N VAL A 147 2.64 1.77 3.94
CA VAL A 147 1.24 1.78 3.47
C VAL A 147 0.97 3.02 2.62
N THR A 148 0.21 2.88 1.53
CA THR A 148 -0.12 4.03 0.67
C THR A 148 -0.93 5.08 1.45
N SER A 149 -0.45 6.32 1.44
CA SER A 149 -1.05 7.42 2.19
C SER A 149 -2.24 8.05 1.47
N GLY A 150 -3.12 8.70 2.25
CA GLY A 150 -4.32 9.37 1.74
C GLY A 150 -5.54 8.45 1.62
N SER A 151 -6.57 8.97 0.94
CA SER A 151 -7.82 8.25 0.71
C SER A 151 -7.63 7.05 -0.21
N PHE A 152 -8.41 6.00 0.02
CA PHE A 152 -8.50 4.87 -0.88
C PHE A 152 -9.38 5.21 -2.09
N GLN A 153 -8.85 4.98 -3.30
CA GLN A 153 -9.44 5.47 -4.55
C GLN A 153 -10.35 4.44 -5.25
N GLY A 154 -10.54 3.25 -4.65
CA GLY A 154 -11.31 2.16 -5.22
C GLY A 154 -12.81 2.20 -4.93
N LYS A 155 -13.60 1.64 -5.85
CA LYS A 155 -15.06 1.58 -5.77
C LYS A 155 -15.52 0.62 -4.66
N GLY A 156 -16.62 0.96 -4.00
CA GLY A 156 -17.28 0.16 -2.96
C GLY A 156 -16.90 0.55 -1.53
N ALA A 157 -15.78 1.27 -1.35
CA ALA A 157 -15.38 1.80 -0.06
C ALA A 157 -16.11 3.12 0.29
N GLY A 158 -16.25 3.39 1.59
CA GLY A 158 -16.80 4.67 2.07
C GLY A 158 -15.87 5.86 1.82
N THR A 159 -16.40 7.07 1.80
CA THR A 159 -15.68 8.32 1.46
C THR A 159 -14.48 8.65 2.36
N SER A 160 -14.42 8.09 3.57
CA SER A 160 -13.31 8.24 4.52
C SER A 160 -12.37 7.01 4.58
N ALA A 161 -12.47 6.09 3.63
CA ALA A 161 -11.60 4.91 3.57
C ALA A 161 -10.15 5.28 3.24
N THR A 162 -9.21 4.52 3.79
CA THR A 162 -7.77 4.61 3.49
C THR A 162 -7.21 3.23 3.22
N TYR A 163 -5.96 3.13 2.76
CA TYR A 163 -5.29 1.85 2.56
C TYR A 163 -4.97 1.12 3.88
N THR A 164 -5.09 1.77 5.04
CA THR A 164 -4.95 1.17 6.38
C THR A 164 -6.29 0.60 6.86
N ASN A 165 -6.34 -0.71 7.12
CA ASN A 165 -7.53 -1.43 7.60
C ASN A 165 -8.78 -1.21 6.70
N LEU A 166 -8.57 -1.16 5.39
CA LEU A 166 -9.64 -1.03 4.39
C LEU A 166 -10.78 -2.02 4.67
N GLY A 167 -12.03 -1.53 4.68
CA GLY A 167 -13.23 -2.33 4.97
C GLY A 167 -13.30 -2.90 6.40
N ALA A 168 -12.46 -2.41 7.32
CA ALA A 168 -12.22 -2.99 8.65
C ALA A 168 -11.73 -4.46 8.65
N GLY A 169 -11.38 -5.01 7.49
CA GLY A 169 -11.08 -6.43 7.26
C GLY A 169 -11.87 -7.01 6.07
N GLU A 170 -13.13 -6.60 5.93
CA GLU A 170 -14.03 -7.07 4.86
C GLU A 170 -13.71 -6.37 3.53
N ILE A 171 -13.14 -7.08 2.57
CA ILE A 171 -12.80 -6.54 1.24
C ILE A 171 -13.59 -7.17 0.09
N GLY A 172 -14.57 -8.01 0.39
CA GLY A 172 -15.55 -8.51 -0.59
C GLY A 172 -16.29 -7.35 -1.27
N GLY A 173 -16.54 -7.46 -2.57
CA GLY A 173 -17.21 -6.43 -3.38
C GLY A 173 -16.41 -5.14 -3.63
N LEU A 174 -15.23 -4.95 -3.06
CA LEU A 174 -14.38 -3.78 -3.30
C LEU A 174 -13.60 -3.90 -4.62
N THR A 175 -13.52 -2.81 -5.38
CA THR A 175 -12.60 -2.70 -6.53
C THR A 175 -11.27 -2.14 -6.05
N LEU A 176 -10.23 -2.97 -5.94
CA LEU A 176 -8.92 -2.54 -5.44
C LEU A 176 -8.13 -1.75 -6.51
N THR A 177 -7.76 -0.50 -6.19
CA THR A 177 -6.82 0.32 -6.97
C THR A 177 -5.37 0.06 -6.54
N PRO A 178 -4.37 0.33 -7.41
CA PRO A 178 -2.95 0.18 -7.07
C PRO A 178 -2.54 0.94 -5.81
N GLY A 179 -1.80 0.27 -4.92
CA GLY A 179 -1.29 0.79 -3.66
C GLY A 179 -1.01 -0.34 -2.66
N LEU A 180 -0.24 -0.06 -1.60
CA LEU A 180 0.02 -1.02 -0.53
C LEU A 180 -1.05 -0.92 0.55
N LEU A 181 -1.76 -2.02 0.81
CA LEU A 181 -2.79 -2.12 1.86
C LEU A 181 -2.19 -2.56 3.20
N GLY A 182 -2.30 -1.72 4.22
CA GLY A 182 -1.96 -2.08 5.59
C GLY A 182 -3.11 -2.79 6.30
N ALA A 183 -2.81 -3.77 7.15
CA ALA A 183 -3.81 -4.44 7.98
C ALA A 183 -3.24 -4.88 9.33
N VAL A 184 -3.96 -4.57 10.41
CA VAL A 184 -3.76 -5.15 11.77
C VAL A 184 -4.95 -6.03 12.17
N LYS A 185 -5.69 -6.51 11.17
CA LYS A 185 -6.85 -7.40 11.26
C LYS A 185 -6.78 -8.42 10.12
N SER A 186 -7.37 -9.60 10.33
CA SER A 186 -7.61 -10.56 9.24
C SER A 186 -8.35 -9.88 8.08
N LYS A 187 -8.07 -10.31 6.86
CA LYS A 187 -8.82 -9.91 5.66
C LYS A 187 -9.81 -11.01 5.30
N THR A 188 -11.05 -10.63 5.07
CA THR A 188 -12.14 -11.53 4.66
C THR A 188 -12.54 -11.21 3.22
N ILE A 189 -12.79 -12.25 2.44
CA ILE A 189 -13.40 -12.16 1.11
C ILE A 189 -14.66 -13.01 1.16
N ILE A 190 -15.81 -12.36 0.99
CA ILE A 190 -17.11 -12.99 0.74
C ILE A 190 -17.46 -12.69 -0.71
N PHE A 191 -17.94 -13.71 -1.42
CA PHE A 191 -18.35 -13.67 -2.83
C PHE A 191 -19.88 -13.59 -2.95
#